data_AF-A0A143XUS1-F1
#
_entry.id   AF-A0A143XUS1-F1
#
_cell.length_a   1.000
_cell.length_b   1.000
_cell.length_c   1.000
_cell.angle_alpha   90.00
_cell.angle_beta   90.00
_cell.angle_gamma   90.00
#
_symmetry.space_group_name_H-M   'P 1'
#
loop_
_entity.id
_entity.type
_entity.pdbx_description
1 polymer ?
#
loop_
_entity_poly.entity_id
_entity_poly.type
_entity_poly.pdbx_seq_one_letter_code
_entity_poly.pdbx_strand_id
1 'polypeptide(L)'
;MGLDQHYINNFSREIWQKNTFDKIKKQLFSAKNNRFVRYDNYARSHLVLIYGKSQVGKTTLILNLIGIKDEYLQKVYQTLRAGVCRGNSSTPTAIVYSQSQENKYGYAVSSINEMEDKDINYCDEKEISDKMKNARSELEKGKQRANDVVYIYIPKDYFTPDAADHNISIIDVPGVESRNRIEAIYAQNLLTKYLPVASVCIIACRSNEIQSLESLVLPGNLYWKNMGYKFLIVITNSYSDGSIKNYFYSGSVVKTKI
;
A
#
# COMPACT_ATOMS: atom_id res chain seq x y z
N MET A 1 -13.89 40.56 -0.60
CA MET A 1 -13.71 39.29 0.13
C MET A 1 -13.56 38.18 -0.89
N GLY A 2 -12.35 37.99 -1.42
CA GLY A 2 -12.02 36.88 -2.31
C GLY A 2 -11.41 35.78 -1.45
N LEU A 3 -12.21 34.78 -1.07
CA LEU A 3 -11.64 33.52 -0.59
C LEU A 3 -10.95 32.88 -1.80
N ASP A 4 -9.62 32.85 -1.73
CA ASP A 4 -8.73 32.41 -2.80
C ASP A 4 -9.19 31.07 -3.39
N GLN A 5 -9.38 31.05 -4.71
CA GLN A 5 -9.79 29.87 -5.48
C GLN A 5 -8.87 28.65 -5.24
N HIS A 6 -7.64 28.90 -4.78
CA HIS A 6 -6.70 27.91 -4.29
C HIS A 6 -7.18 27.11 -3.06
N TYR A 7 -7.87 27.76 -2.11
CA TYR A 7 -8.42 27.10 -0.92
C TYR A 7 -9.61 26.19 -1.27
N ILE A 8 -10.47 26.63 -2.18
CA ILE A 8 -11.63 25.84 -2.65
C ILE A 8 -11.15 24.57 -3.39
N ASN A 9 -10.09 24.69 -4.19
CA ASN A 9 -9.51 23.57 -4.94
C ASN A 9 -8.87 22.51 -4.04
N ASN A 10 -8.14 22.90 -2.99
CA ASN A 10 -7.58 21.96 -2.04
C ASN A 10 -8.67 21.24 -1.23
N PHE A 11 -9.70 21.97 -0.80
CA PHE A 11 -10.81 21.41 -0.04
C PHE A 11 -11.60 20.34 -0.82
N SER A 12 -11.90 20.60 -2.10
CA SER A 12 -12.58 19.61 -2.95
C SER A 12 -11.72 18.35 -3.19
N ARG A 13 -10.39 18.51 -3.27
CA ARG A 13 -9.45 17.40 -3.44
C ARG A 13 -9.38 16.52 -2.20
N GLU A 14 -9.25 17.12 -1.01
CA GLU A 14 -9.18 16.40 0.27
C GLU A 14 -10.46 15.58 0.52
N ILE A 15 -11.63 16.17 0.27
CA ILE A 15 -12.92 15.47 0.39
C ILE A 15 -13.00 14.28 -0.57
N TRP A 16 -12.59 14.46 -1.83
CA TRP A 16 -12.62 13.38 -2.81
C TRP A 16 -11.66 12.24 -2.44
N GLN A 17 -10.46 12.57 -1.97
CA GLN A 17 -9.48 11.58 -1.51
C GLN A 17 -10.04 10.76 -0.35
N LYS A 18 -10.56 11.44 0.69
CA LYS A 18 -11.21 10.80 1.83
C LYS A 18 -12.35 9.85 1.40
N ASN A 19 -13.29 10.36 0.60
CA ASN A 19 -14.41 9.56 0.09
C ASN A 19 -13.96 8.35 -0.73
N THR A 20 -12.86 8.46 -1.48
CA THR A 20 -12.31 7.36 -2.27
C THR A 20 -11.70 6.30 -1.37
N PHE A 21 -10.93 6.70 -0.35
CA PHE A 21 -10.40 5.77 0.64
C PHE A 21 -11.50 5.05 1.41
N ASP A 22 -12.56 5.76 1.82
CA ASP A 22 -13.70 5.16 2.53
C ASP A 22 -14.42 4.13 1.65
N LYS A 23 -14.57 4.40 0.34
CA LYS A 23 -15.11 3.43 -0.61
C LYS A 23 -14.23 2.20 -0.74
N ILE A 24 -12.91 2.37 -0.85
CA ILE A 24 -11.96 1.25 -0.91
C ILE A 24 -12.04 0.41 0.36
N LYS A 25 -11.98 1.05 1.54
CA LYS A 25 -12.16 0.38 2.84
C LYS A 25 -13.46 -0.42 2.88
N LYS A 26 -14.60 0.19 2.50
CA LYS A 26 -15.90 -0.49 2.43
C LYS A 26 -15.89 -1.70 1.49
N GLN A 27 -15.23 -1.60 0.33
CA GLN A 27 -15.11 -2.71 -0.60
C GLN A 27 -14.26 -3.86 -0.04
N LEU A 28 -13.13 -3.55 0.61
CA LEU A 28 -12.31 -4.54 1.32
C LEU A 28 -13.13 -5.27 2.40
N PHE A 29 -13.98 -4.55 3.14
CA PHE A 29 -14.88 -5.18 4.11
C PHE A 29 -16.03 -5.96 3.46
N SER A 30 -16.55 -5.55 2.31
CA SER A 30 -17.60 -6.31 1.62
C SER A 30 -17.08 -7.65 1.08
N ALA A 31 -15.79 -7.70 0.70
CA ALA A 31 -15.10 -8.92 0.29
C ALA A 31 -14.93 -9.93 1.45
N LYS A 32 -15.28 -9.56 2.70
CA LYS A 32 -15.28 -10.43 3.87
C LYS A 32 -16.12 -11.70 3.70
N ASN A 33 -17.12 -11.68 2.82
CA ASN A 33 -18.05 -12.78 2.58
C ASN A 33 -17.57 -13.78 1.50
N ASN A 34 -16.28 -13.76 1.15
CA ASN A 34 -15.75 -14.74 0.20
C ASN A 34 -15.55 -16.09 0.89
N ARG A 35 -16.41 -17.06 0.54
CA ARG A 35 -16.52 -18.40 1.16
C ARG A 35 -15.22 -19.24 1.08
N PHE A 36 -14.23 -18.79 0.30
CA PHE A 36 -12.99 -19.51 -0.01
C PHE A 36 -11.76 -19.08 0.80
N VAL A 37 -11.83 -18.03 1.62
CA VAL A 37 -10.70 -17.63 2.48
C VAL A 37 -11.05 -17.83 3.95
N ARG A 38 -10.79 -19.05 4.43
CA ARG A 38 -10.74 -19.37 5.85
C ARG A 38 -9.27 -19.62 6.22
N TYR A 39 -8.60 -18.59 6.73
CA TYR A 39 -7.49 -18.80 7.66
C TYR A 39 -8.10 -18.84 9.06
N ASP A 40 -7.74 -19.87 9.83
CA ASP A 40 -8.48 -20.30 11.02
C ASP A 40 -8.50 -19.29 12.18
N ASN A 41 -9.71 -19.13 12.73
CA ASN A 41 -10.09 -18.96 14.14
C ASN A 41 -8.95 -18.53 15.08
N TYR A 42 -8.70 -17.24 15.32
CA TYR A 42 -9.28 -16.55 16.49
C TYR A 42 -9.48 -15.03 16.26
N ALA A 43 -9.12 -14.51 15.10
CA ALA A 43 -9.54 -13.20 14.62
C ALA A 43 -9.60 -13.27 13.10
N ARG A 44 -10.77 -13.04 12.50
CA ARG A 44 -10.99 -13.08 11.04
C ARG A 44 -10.14 -12.02 10.33
N SER A 45 -8.86 -12.32 10.07
CA SER A 45 -7.93 -11.44 9.36
C SER A 45 -7.99 -11.75 7.87
N HIS A 46 -8.45 -10.76 7.09
CA HIS A 46 -8.47 -10.87 5.63
C HIS A 46 -7.11 -10.50 5.09
N LEU A 47 -6.45 -11.44 4.42
CA LEU A 47 -5.22 -11.18 3.71
C LEU A 47 -5.52 -10.34 2.46
N VAL A 48 -5.07 -9.09 2.47
CA VAL A 48 -5.11 -8.19 1.33
C VAL A 48 -3.70 -8.04 0.76
N LEU A 49 -3.57 -8.19 -0.55
CA LEU A 49 -2.29 -8.06 -1.26
C LEU A 49 -2.32 -6.80 -2.12
N ILE A 50 -1.19 -6.09 -2.23
CA ILE A 50 -1.07 -4.99 -3.20
C ILE A 50 -0.15 -5.36 -4.35
N TYR A 51 -0.65 -5.33 -5.57
CA TYR A 51 0.10 -5.55 -6.80
C TYR A 51 0.33 -4.21 -7.51
N GLY A 52 1.52 -4.01 -8.05
CA GLY A 52 1.80 -2.86 -8.91
C GLY A 52 3.29 -2.61 -9.10
N LYS A 53 3.62 -1.82 -10.13
CA LYS A 53 5.01 -1.44 -10.44
C LYS A 53 5.68 -0.74 -9.25
N SER A 54 7.00 -0.64 -9.31
CA SER A 54 7.73 0.20 -8.35
C SER A 54 7.27 1.65 -8.46
N GLN A 55 7.17 2.34 -7.31
CA GLN A 55 6.84 3.78 -7.23
C GLN A 55 5.42 4.20 -7.65
N VAL A 56 4.48 3.26 -7.77
CA VAL A 56 3.06 3.59 -7.98
C VAL A 56 2.34 4.07 -6.71
N GLY A 57 3.03 4.26 -5.60
CA GLY A 57 2.43 4.75 -4.34
C GLY A 57 1.79 3.67 -3.45
N LYS A 58 2.18 2.39 -3.60
CA LYS A 58 1.63 1.25 -2.82
C LYS A 58 1.69 1.45 -1.32
N THR A 59 2.89 1.70 -0.78
CA THR A 59 3.08 1.91 0.67
C THR A 59 2.25 3.08 1.19
N THR A 60 2.21 4.21 0.46
CA THR A 60 1.38 5.37 0.85
C THR A 60 -0.11 5.03 0.83
N LEU A 61 -0.59 4.27 -0.16
CA LEU A 61 -1.97 3.77 -0.19
C LEU A 61 -2.26 2.91 1.04
N ILE A 62 -1.37 1.98 1.38
CA ILE A 62 -1.53 1.09 2.53
C ILE A 62 -1.58 1.88 3.85
N LEU A 63 -0.65 2.80 4.08
CA LEU A 63 -0.60 3.59 5.31
C LEU A 63 -1.89 4.41 5.50
N ASN A 64 -2.49 4.93 4.42
CA ASN A 64 -3.80 5.58 4.48
C ASN A 64 -4.93 4.59 4.78
N LEU A 65 -4.92 3.40 4.16
CA LEU A 65 -5.95 2.38 4.36
C LEU A 65 -5.97 1.83 5.79
N ILE A 66 -4.80 1.67 6.43
CA ILE A 66 -4.71 1.23 7.83
C ILE A 66 -5.00 2.36 8.82
N GLY A 67 -5.22 3.59 8.35
CA GLY A 67 -5.64 4.71 9.19
C GLY A 67 -4.51 5.46 9.88
N ILE A 68 -3.35 5.63 9.24
CA ILE A 68 -2.35 6.59 9.74
C ILE A 68 -2.88 8.02 9.56
N LYS A 69 -2.79 8.85 10.60
CA LYS A 69 -3.19 10.27 10.55
C LYS A 69 -2.33 11.02 9.53
N ASP A 70 -2.94 11.98 8.83
CA ASP A 70 -2.28 12.77 7.78
C ASP A 70 -1.00 13.47 8.28
N GLU A 71 -1.02 13.99 9.51
CA GLU A 71 0.12 14.67 10.16
C GLU A 71 1.34 13.75 10.38
N TYR A 72 1.13 12.43 10.50
CA TYR A 72 2.20 11.44 10.68
C TYR A 72 2.53 10.66 9.40
N LEU A 73 1.70 10.72 8.36
CA LEU A 73 1.86 9.92 7.15
C LEU A 73 3.23 10.11 6.50
N GLN A 74 3.68 11.36 6.32
CA GLN A 74 4.98 11.65 5.73
C GLN A 74 6.13 11.16 6.62
N LYS A 75 6.01 11.35 7.93
CA LYS A 75 7.01 10.91 8.90
C LYS A 75 7.19 9.40 8.85
N VAL A 76 6.10 8.64 9.01
CA VAL A 76 6.09 7.17 8.93
C VAL A 76 6.64 6.69 7.60
N TYR A 77 6.19 7.27 6.48
CA TYR A 77 6.66 6.91 5.15
C TYR A 77 8.18 7.11 5.00
N GLN A 78 8.72 8.23 5.45
CA GLN A 78 10.15 8.54 5.36
C GLN A 78 10.99 7.61 6.25
N THR A 79 10.53 7.35 7.47
CA THR A 79 11.16 6.39 8.40
C THR A 79 11.28 5.00 7.76
N LEU A 80 10.19 4.48 7.18
CA LEU A 80 10.17 3.16 6.54
C LEU A 80 10.95 3.11 5.21
N ARG A 81 10.99 4.24 4.49
CA ARG A 81 11.81 4.38 3.27
C ARG A 81 13.30 4.38 3.59
N ALA A 82 13.69 4.75 4.81
CA ALA A 82 15.04 4.65 5.35
C ALA A 82 16.14 5.28 4.45
N GLY A 83 15.84 6.46 3.87
CA GLY A 83 16.79 7.23 3.05
C GLY A 83 16.99 6.74 1.62
N VAL A 84 16.21 5.76 1.15
CA VAL A 84 16.35 5.25 -0.22
C VAL A 84 15.96 6.30 -1.26
N CYS A 85 16.86 6.56 -2.21
CA CYS A 85 16.65 7.54 -3.29
C CYS A 85 15.38 7.24 -4.10
N ARG A 86 14.72 8.29 -4.62
CA ARG A 86 13.68 8.14 -5.64
C ARG A 86 14.31 7.46 -6.86
N GLY A 87 13.67 6.42 -7.39
CA GLY A 87 14.31 5.50 -8.35
C GLY A 87 14.30 4.05 -7.86
N ASN A 88 14.38 3.84 -6.55
CA ASN A 88 14.44 2.50 -5.94
C ASN A 88 13.16 2.18 -5.15
N SER A 89 12.94 0.89 -4.92
CA SER A 89 11.78 0.38 -4.19
C SER A 89 11.80 0.79 -2.72
N SER A 90 10.68 1.32 -2.25
CA SER A 90 10.48 1.68 -0.84
C SER A 90 10.33 0.45 0.05
N THR A 91 9.84 -0.65 -0.51
CA THR A 91 9.45 -1.85 0.21
C THR A 91 10.55 -2.90 0.01
N PRO A 92 11.39 -3.17 1.02
CA PRO A 92 12.55 -4.05 0.89
C PRO A 92 12.19 -5.53 0.87
N THR A 93 11.00 -5.92 1.33
CA THR A 93 10.52 -7.31 1.43
C THR A 93 9.00 -7.33 1.65
N ALA A 94 8.37 -8.49 1.78
CA ALA A 94 6.98 -8.56 2.20
C ALA A 94 6.81 -7.96 3.60
N ILE A 95 5.97 -6.93 3.73
CA ILE A 95 5.73 -6.23 4.99
C ILE A 95 4.25 -6.27 5.36
N VAL A 96 3.96 -6.56 6.63
CA VAL A 96 2.65 -6.34 7.24
C VAL A 96 2.77 -5.20 8.24
N TYR A 97 1.90 -4.21 8.09
CA TYR A 97 1.80 -3.09 9.04
C TYR A 97 0.71 -3.35 10.07
N SER A 98 1.04 -3.12 11.34
CA SER A 98 0.12 -3.26 12.46
C SER A 98 0.24 -2.07 13.40
N GLN A 99 -0.80 -1.84 14.19
CA GLN A 99 -0.71 -0.91 15.31
C GLN A 99 0.12 -1.53 16.44
N SER A 100 1.02 -0.75 17.02
CA SER A 100 1.79 -1.11 18.20
C SER A 100 0.94 -0.95 19.46
N GLN A 101 1.13 -1.83 20.46
CA GLN A 101 0.51 -1.64 21.79
C GLN A 101 1.20 -0.50 22.57
N GLU A 102 2.46 -0.22 22.20
CA GLU A 102 3.32 0.79 22.78
C GLU A 102 3.39 2.04 21.89
N ASN A 103 3.83 3.16 22.47
CA ASN A 103 4.17 4.38 21.72
C ASN A 103 5.57 4.31 21.09
N LYS A 104 5.92 3.14 20.54
CA LYS A 104 7.20 2.84 19.88
C LYS A 104 6.97 2.00 18.63
N TYR A 105 7.93 2.06 17.70
CA TYR A 105 7.95 1.12 16.60
C TYR A 105 8.26 -0.28 17.13
N GLY A 106 7.78 -1.29 16.42
CA GLY A 106 8.15 -2.69 16.65
C GLY A 106 8.55 -3.34 15.35
N TYR A 107 9.46 -4.30 15.45
CA TYR A 107 9.95 -5.08 14.32
C TYR A 107 9.96 -6.55 14.69
N ALA A 108 9.34 -7.39 13.86
CA ALA A 108 9.45 -8.84 13.96
C ALA A 108 9.62 -9.45 12.57
N VAL A 109 10.27 -10.61 12.50
CA VAL A 109 10.35 -11.43 11.29
C VAL A 109 9.72 -12.76 11.63
N SER A 110 8.76 -13.18 10.82
CA SER A 110 8.04 -14.42 11.05
C SER A 110 7.45 -14.93 9.74
N SER A 111 7.28 -16.23 9.62
CA SER A 111 6.51 -16.81 8.53
C SER A 111 5.03 -16.45 8.69
N ILE A 112 4.30 -16.24 7.59
CA ILE A 112 2.86 -15.94 7.69
C ILE A 112 2.05 -17.06 8.38
N ASN A 113 2.57 -18.29 8.34
CA ASN A 113 1.91 -19.48 8.88
C ASN A 113 2.36 -19.79 10.32
N GLU A 114 3.30 -19.05 10.89
CA GLU A 114 3.71 -19.23 12.28
C GLU A 114 2.61 -18.74 13.21
N MET A 115 2.14 -19.66 14.05
CA MET A 115 1.06 -19.44 15.03
C MET A 115 1.58 -19.00 16.40
N GLU A 116 2.90 -18.94 16.59
CA GLU A 116 3.52 -18.48 17.84
C GLU A 116 3.46 -16.95 17.96
N ASP A 117 3.49 -16.47 19.21
CA ASP A 117 3.63 -15.05 19.48
C ASP A 117 4.93 -14.54 18.87
N LYS A 118 4.81 -13.46 18.09
CA LYS A 118 5.95 -12.86 17.40
C LYS A 118 6.83 -12.19 18.45
N ASP A 119 8.14 -12.46 18.42
CA ASP A 119 9.11 -11.74 19.25
C ASP A 119 9.28 -10.30 18.74
N ILE A 120 8.50 -9.38 19.31
CA ILE A 120 8.45 -7.97 18.90
C ILE A 120 9.65 -7.25 19.49
N ASN A 121 10.57 -6.85 18.62
CA ASN A 121 11.68 -5.98 18.98
C ASN A 121 11.25 -4.52 18.87
N TYR A 122 10.88 -3.92 20.00
CA TYR A 122 10.56 -2.50 20.07
C TYR A 122 11.80 -1.64 19.79
N CYS A 123 11.61 -0.59 18.99
CA CYS A 123 12.68 0.25 18.51
C CYS A 123 12.24 1.70 18.30
N ASP A 124 13.22 2.61 18.26
CA ASP A 124 13.01 3.99 17.87
C ASP A 124 13.01 4.19 16.34
N GLU A 125 12.83 5.44 15.89
CA GLU A 125 12.80 5.81 14.47
C GLU A 125 14.10 5.52 13.71
N LYS A 126 15.25 5.66 14.38
CA LYS A 126 16.55 5.43 13.77
C LYS A 126 16.80 3.93 13.63
N GLU A 127 16.53 3.19 14.69
CA GLU A 127 16.67 1.74 14.76
C GLU A 127 15.76 1.05 13.73
N ILE A 128 14.49 1.43 13.61
CA ILE A 128 13.60 0.84 12.60
C ILE A 128 14.08 1.15 11.17
N SER A 129 14.56 2.38 10.93
CA SER A 129 15.15 2.76 9.65
C SER A 129 16.37 1.89 9.33
N ASP A 130 17.25 1.65 10.31
CA ASP A 130 18.44 0.82 10.11
C ASP A 130 18.09 -0.67 9.92
N LYS A 131 17.07 -1.19 10.60
CA LYS A 131 16.50 -2.52 10.32
C LYS A 131 15.96 -2.61 8.89
N MET A 132 15.27 -1.58 8.41
CA MET A 132 14.75 -1.52 7.03
C MET A 132 15.86 -1.45 5.97
N LYS A 133 16.96 -0.76 6.25
CA LYS A 133 18.17 -0.80 5.39
C LYS A 133 18.79 -2.19 5.38
N ASN A 134 18.91 -2.82 6.54
CA ASN A 134 19.50 -4.15 6.66
C ASN A 134 18.66 -5.19 5.90
N ALA A 135 17.33 -5.20 6.08
CA ALA A 135 16.42 -6.08 5.36
C ALA A 135 16.60 -5.95 3.83
N ARG A 136 16.78 -4.73 3.32
CA ARG A 136 17.06 -4.50 1.89
C ARG A 136 18.42 -5.07 1.47
N SER A 137 19.46 -4.82 2.26
CA SER A 137 20.80 -5.33 1.97
C SER A 137 20.83 -6.86 1.92
N GLU A 138 20.09 -7.52 2.82
CA GLU A 138 20.01 -8.98 2.86
C GLU A 138 19.20 -9.54 1.67
N LEU A 139 18.15 -8.84 1.20
CA LEU A 139 17.48 -9.18 -0.06
C LEU A 139 18.44 -9.10 -1.25
N GLU A 140 19.17 -7.98 -1.37
CA GLU A 140 20.09 -7.73 -2.48
C GLU A 140 21.24 -8.73 -2.53
N LYS A 141 21.67 -9.25 -1.37
CA LYS A 141 22.65 -10.33 -1.25
C LYS A 141 22.07 -11.72 -1.49
N GLY A 142 20.76 -11.84 -1.73
CA GLY A 142 20.07 -13.12 -1.92
C GLY A 142 19.99 -13.97 -0.64
N LYS A 143 20.16 -13.37 0.53
CA LYS A 143 20.18 -14.06 1.83
C LYS A 143 18.81 -14.22 2.47
N GLN A 144 17.79 -13.59 1.90
CA GLN A 144 16.45 -13.59 2.46
C GLN A 144 15.72 -14.91 2.15
N ARG A 145 15.14 -15.54 3.18
CA ARG A 145 14.37 -16.78 2.98
C ARG A 145 13.06 -16.43 2.28
N ALA A 146 12.58 -17.34 1.43
CA ALA A 146 11.37 -17.15 0.63
C ALA A 146 10.06 -17.00 1.43
N ASN A 147 10.09 -17.30 2.74
CA ASN A 147 8.91 -17.33 3.59
C ASN A 147 8.84 -16.20 4.64
N ASP A 148 9.91 -15.44 4.79
CA ASP A 148 10.02 -14.44 5.85
C ASP A 148 9.16 -13.22 5.49
N VAL A 149 8.24 -12.87 6.39
CA VAL A 149 7.46 -11.64 6.34
C VAL A 149 7.93 -10.75 7.47
N VAL A 150 8.18 -9.48 7.15
CA VAL A 150 8.52 -8.47 8.14
C VAL A 150 7.23 -7.86 8.68
N TYR A 151 7.09 -7.86 10.00
CA TYR A 151 6.01 -7.19 10.70
C TYR A 151 6.52 -5.88 11.27
N ILE A 152 5.89 -4.78 10.87
CA ILE A 152 6.19 -3.44 11.33
C ILE A 152 5.02 -2.97 12.19
N TYR A 153 5.30 -2.75 13.47
CA TYR A 153 4.34 -2.16 14.39
C TYR A 153 4.58 -0.66 14.44
N ILE A 154 3.56 0.14 14.11
CA ILE A 154 3.63 1.61 14.08
C ILE A 154 3.06 2.14 15.41
N PRO A 155 3.64 3.18 16.04
CA PRO A 155 3.13 3.75 17.28
C PRO A 155 1.62 4.03 17.23
N LYS A 156 0.87 3.62 18.28
CA LYS A 156 -0.59 3.78 18.32
C LYS A 156 -1.06 5.22 18.16
N ASP A 157 -0.29 6.18 18.67
CA ASP A 157 -0.62 7.61 18.60
C ASP A 157 -0.67 8.14 17.15
N TYR A 158 -0.07 7.41 16.20
CA TYR A 158 -0.07 7.78 14.78
C TYR A 158 -1.34 7.34 14.04
N PHE A 159 -2.20 6.53 14.66
CA PHE A 159 -3.43 6.03 14.05
C PHE A 159 -4.64 6.91 14.36
N THR A 160 -5.57 7.00 13.42
CA THR A 160 -6.88 7.61 13.65
C THR A 160 -7.70 6.76 14.63
N PRO A 161 -8.64 7.36 15.39
CA PRO A 161 -9.43 6.63 16.39
C PRO A 161 -10.22 5.44 15.83
N ASP A 162 -10.64 5.51 14.57
CA ASP A 162 -11.39 4.46 13.85
C ASP A 162 -10.50 3.36 13.25
N ALA A 163 -9.18 3.45 13.36
CA ALA A 163 -8.28 2.46 12.76
C ALA A 163 -8.43 1.05 13.39
N ALA A 164 -8.70 0.98 14.69
CA ALA A 164 -8.83 -0.28 15.43
C ALA A 164 -10.09 -1.08 15.06
N ASP A 165 -11.12 -0.43 14.51
CA ASP A 165 -12.40 -1.08 14.16
C ASP A 165 -12.28 -2.00 12.92
N HIS A 166 -11.13 -1.99 12.26
CA HIS A 166 -10.94 -2.51 10.93
C HIS A 166 -9.84 -3.59 10.91
N ASN A 167 -10.22 -4.85 11.17
CA ASN A 167 -9.30 -5.99 11.18
C ASN A 167 -8.88 -6.44 9.76
N ILE A 168 -8.05 -5.65 9.07
CA ILE A 168 -7.47 -5.98 7.75
C ILE A 168 -5.96 -6.17 7.90
N SER A 169 -5.43 -7.30 7.41
CA SER A 169 -3.99 -7.49 7.27
C SER A 169 -3.58 -7.28 5.81
N ILE A 170 -2.90 -6.17 5.54
CA ILE A 170 -2.40 -5.86 4.20
C ILE A 170 -0.92 -6.24 4.11
N ILE A 171 -0.56 -7.08 3.13
CA ILE A 171 0.83 -7.33 2.77
C ILE A 171 1.25 -6.32 1.69
N ASP A 172 2.21 -5.46 2.04
CA ASP A 172 2.99 -4.68 1.07
C ASP A 172 4.07 -5.57 0.48
N VAL A 173 3.98 -5.84 -0.83
CA VAL A 173 5.02 -6.57 -1.55
C VAL A 173 5.86 -5.61 -2.40
N PRO A 174 7.15 -5.93 -2.60
CA PRO A 174 8.01 -5.16 -3.50
C PRO A 174 7.42 -5.04 -4.91
N GLY A 175 7.82 -3.99 -5.65
CA GLY A 175 7.31 -3.79 -7.01
C GLY A 175 7.83 -4.83 -8.00
N VAL A 176 6.94 -5.32 -8.88
CA VAL A 176 7.24 -6.41 -9.83
C VAL A 176 8.18 -6.04 -10.97
N GLU A 177 8.32 -4.75 -11.28
CA GLU A 177 9.23 -4.21 -12.29
C GLU A 177 10.39 -3.46 -11.63
N SER A 178 11.01 -4.07 -10.61
CA SER A 178 12.25 -3.51 -10.06
C SER A 178 13.37 -3.59 -11.10
N ARG A 179 14.23 -2.56 -11.11
CA ARG A 179 15.50 -2.60 -11.87
C ARG A 179 16.45 -3.66 -11.32
N ASN A 180 16.28 -4.05 -10.06
CA ASN A 180 17.04 -5.12 -9.44
C ASN A 180 16.38 -6.47 -9.76
N ARG A 181 17.09 -7.32 -10.52
CA ARG A 181 16.60 -8.64 -10.92
C ARG A 181 16.30 -9.57 -9.74
N ILE A 182 17.08 -9.48 -8.66
CA ILE A 182 16.87 -10.29 -7.45
C ILE A 182 15.56 -9.87 -6.79
N GLU A 183 15.31 -8.56 -6.67
CA GLU A 183 14.07 -8.03 -6.12
C GLU A 183 12.86 -8.41 -6.99
N ALA A 184 12.98 -8.33 -8.32
CA ALA A 184 11.90 -8.69 -9.23
C ALA A 184 11.52 -10.18 -9.12
N ILE A 185 12.51 -11.07 -9.07
CA ILE A 185 12.30 -12.51 -8.86
C ILE A 185 11.65 -12.76 -7.49
N TYR A 186 12.15 -12.10 -6.45
CA TYR A 186 11.60 -12.23 -5.11
C TYR A 186 10.14 -11.76 -5.03
N ALA A 187 9.83 -10.59 -5.60
CA ALA A 187 8.46 -10.08 -5.69
C ALA A 187 7.53 -11.05 -6.44
N GLN A 188 8.00 -11.62 -7.55
CA GLN A 188 7.23 -12.60 -8.31
C GLN A 188 6.95 -13.88 -7.51
N ASN A 189 7.92 -14.35 -6.72
CA ASN A 189 7.75 -15.50 -5.83
C ASN A 189 6.73 -15.22 -4.72
N LEU A 190 6.79 -14.05 -4.10
CA LEU A 190 5.81 -13.61 -3.10
C LEU A 190 4.40 -13.56 -3.68
N LEU A 191 4.24 -12.96 -4.87
CA LEU A 191 2.93 -12.89 -5.52
C LEU A 191 2.41 -14.28 -5.88
N THR A 192 3.24 -15.15 -6.45
CA THR A 192 2.85 -16.53 -6.79
C THR A 192 2.36 -17.29 -5.55
N LYS A 193 2.97 -17.04 -4.40
CA LYS A 193 2.62 -17.67 -3.12
C LYS A 193 1.35 -17.09 -2.49
N TYR A 194 1.23 -15.77 -2.41
CA TYR A 194 0.18 -15.12 -1.62
C TYR A 194 -1.06 -14.73 -2.42
N LEU A 195 -0.94 -14.50 -3.73
CA LEU A 195 -2.07 -14.11 -4.58
C LEU A 195 -3.19 -15.17 -4.62
N PRO A 196 -2.93 -16.49 -4.64
CA PRO A 196 -3.98 -17.50 -4.61
C PRO A 196 -4.84 -17.44 -3.33
N VAL A 197 -4.19 -17.24 -2.17
CA VAL A 197 -4.82 -17.26 -0.85
C VAL A 197 -5.32 -15.89 -0.37
N ALA A 198 -4.95 -14.80 -1.04
CA ALA A 198 -5.44 -13.46 -0.73
C ALA A 198 -6.96 -13.36 -0.97
N SER A 199 -7.66 -12.74 -0.01
CA SER A 199 -9.10 -12.43 -0.14
C SER A 199 -9.35 -11.37 -1.20
N VAL A 200 -8.49 -10.35 -1.21
CA VAL A 200 -8.51 -9.25 -2.18
C VAL A 200 -7.08 -8.94 -2.62
N CYS A 201 -6.91 -8.65 -3.90
CA CYS A 201 -5.70 -8.07 -4.47
C CYS A 201 -6.00 -6.68 -5.03
N ILE A 202 -5.32 -5.67 -4.49
CA ILE A 202 -5.37 -4.29 -4.95
C ILE A 202 -4.35 -4.13 -6.09
N ILE A 203 -4.80 -3.81 -7.29
CA ILE A 203 -3.96 -3.50 -8.44
C ILE A 203 -3.77 -1.97 -8.47
N ALA A 204 -2.60 -1.50 -8.03
CA ALA A 204 -2.23 -0.10 -8.01
C ALA A 204 -1.51 0.30 -9.29
N CYS A 205 -2.06 1.29 -10.00
CA CYS A 205 -1.49 1.83 -11.23
C CYS A 205 -1.45 3.36 -11.20
N ARG A 206 -0.40 3.98 -11.74
CA ARG A 206 -0.37 5.44 -11.88
C ARG A 206 -1.27 5.84 -13.04
N SER A 207 -1.95 6.98 -12.89
CA SER A 207 -2.86 7.54 -13.90
C SER A 207 -2.21 7.70 -15.29
N ASN A 208 -0.94 8.10 -15.33
CA ASN A 208 -0.18 8.33 -16.56
C ASN A 208 0.43 7.04 -17.16
N GLU A 209 0.24 5.89 -16.51
CA GLU A 209 0.75 4.58 -16.92
C GLU A 209 -0.40 3.61 -17.26
N ILE A 210 -1.65 4.10 -17.31
CA ILE A 210 -2.82 3.32 -17.73
C ILE A 210 -2.76 3.14 -19.25
N GLN A 211 -1.97 2.18 -19.73
CA GLN A 211 -1.89 1.88 -21.16
C GLN A 211 -2.84 0.75 -21.57
N SER A 212 -2.91 -0.33 -20.80
CA SER A 212 -3.98 -1.32 -20.93
C SER A 212 -4.03 -2.26 -19.72
N LEU A 213 -5.04 -2.07 -18.86
CA LEU A 213 -5.35 -3.06 -17.82
C LEU A 213 -5.89 -4.37 -18.43
N GLU A 214 -6.35 -4.34 -19.69
CA GLU A 214 -6.91 -5.50 -20.37
C GLU A 214 -5.88 -6.61 -20.61
N SER A 215 -4.63 -6.24 -20.90
CA SER A 215 -3.53 -7.17 -21.14
C SER A 215 -2.79 -7.59 -19.86
N LEU A 216 -3.20 -7.11 -18.68
CA LEU A 216 -2.54 -7.45 -17.43
C LEU A 216 -2.81 -8.92 -17.06
N VAL A 217 -1.79 -9.75 -17.23
CA VAL A 217 -1.78 -11.14 -16.76
C VAL A 217 -1.04 -11.20 -15.43
N LEU A 218 -1.75 -11.58 -14.37
CA LEU A 218 -1.16 -11.75 -13.05
C LEU A 218 -0.47 -13.12 -12.91
N PRO A 219 0.46 -13.28 -11.96
CA PRO A 219 1.13 -14.54 -11.71
C PRO A 219 0.14 -15.72 -11.59
N GLY A 220 0.50 -16.85 -12.21
CA GLY A 220 -0.39 -18.02 -12.30
C GLY A 220 -1.46 -17.93 -13.41
N ASN A 221 -1.26 -17.07 -14.42
CA ASN A 221 -2.19 -16.83 -15.53
C ASN A 221 -3.58 -16.38 -15.06
N LEU A 222 -3.61 -15.58 -13.99
CA LEU A 222 -4.84 -15.06 -13.42
C LEU A 222 -5.29 -13.81 -14.18
N TYR A 223 -6.53 -13.86 -14.69
CA TYR A 223 -7.18 -12.75 -15.36
C TYR A 223 -8.09 -12.02 -14.39
N TRP A 224 -7.66 -10.83 -13.95
CA TRP A 224 -8.37 -10.06 -12.92
C TRP A 224 -9.83 -9.75 -13.29
N LYS A 225 -10.11 -9.55 -14.59
CA LYS A 225 -11.43 -9.26 -15.14
C LYS A 225 -12.47 -10.35 -14.86
N ASN A 226 -12.04 -11.61 -14.74
CA ASN A 226 -12.94 -12.74 -14.51
C ASN A 226 -13.24 -12.95 -13.01
N MET A 227 -12.61 -12.16 -12.13
CA MET A 227 -12.68 -12.30 -10.68
C MET A 227 -12.89 -10.95 -10.01
N GLY A 228 -13.89 -10.17 -10.45
CA GLY A 228 -14.15 -8.82 -9.94
C GLY A 228 -14.40 -8.72 -8.42
N TYR A 229 -14.74 -9.83 -7.75
CA TYR A 229 -14.85 -9.89 -6.30
C TYR A 229 -13.48 -9.96 -5.58
N LYS A 230 -12.43 -10.39 -6.28
CA LYS A 230 -11.08 -10.60 -5.76
C LYS A 230 -10.14 -9.45 -6.10
N PHE A 231 -10.41 -8.70 -7.16
CA PHE A 231 -9.50 -7.66 -7.64
C PHE A 231 -10.11 -6.27 -7.54
N LEU A 232 -9.35 -5.34 -6.98
CA LEU A 232 -9.69 -3.94 -6.84
C LEU A 232 -8.66 -3.09 -7.57
N ILE A 233 -9.06 -2.35 -8.60
CA ILE A 233 -8.14 -1.45 -9.31
C ILE A 233 -8.12 -0.09 -8.60
N VAL A 234 -6.93 0.36 -8.25
CA VAL A 234 -6.70 1.69 -7.66
C VAL A 234 -5.78 2.49 -8.57
N ILE A 235 -6.27 3.63 -9.01
CA ILE A 235 -5.48 4.59 -9.76
C ILE A 235 -4.86 5.58 -8.77
N THR A 236 -3.53 5.62 -8.74
CA THR A 236 -2.77 6.57 -7.94
C THR A 236 -2.29 7.72 -8.82
N ASN A 237 -1.93 8.85 -8.17
CA ASN A 237 -1.44 10.05 -8.86
C ASN A 237 -2.41 10.58 -9.93
N SER A 238 -3.72 10.46 -9.72
CA SER A 238 -4.78 10.87 -10.67
C SER A 238 -4.79 12.36 -10.99
N TYR A 239 -4.13 13.18 -10.17
CA TYR A 239 -3.89 14.59 -10.46
C TYR A 239 -2.39 14.88 -10.32
N SER A 240 -1.79 15.45 -11.37
CA SER A 240 -0.49 16.10 -11.29
C SER A 240 -0.70 17.62 -11.12
N ASP A 241 0.28 18.31 -10.54
CA ASP A 241 0.23 19.79 -10.40
C ASP A 241 0.02 20.49 -11.75
N GLY A 242 0.50 19.89 -12.85
CA GLY A 242 0.25 20.36 -14.22
C GLY A 242 -1.17 20.11 -14.71
N SER A 243 -1.78 18.98 -14.34
CA SER A 243 -3.16 18.62 -14.70
C SER A 243 -4.18 19.59 -14.06
N ILE A 244 -3.94 19.99 -12.80
CA ILE A 244 -4.79 20.94 -12.09
C ILE A 244 -4.66 22.33 -12.70
N LYS A 245 -3.44 22.80 -12.98
CA LYS A 245 -3.24 24.10 -13.65
C LYS A 245 -3.97 24.13 -15.00
N ASN A 246 -3.77 23.15 -15.86
CA ASN A 246 -4.41 23.16 -17.18
C ASN A 246 -5.94 23.04 -17.13
N TYR A 247 -6.50 22.24 -16.22
CA TYR A 247 -7.95 22.08 -16.08
C TYR A 247 -8.67 23.42 -15.76
N PHE A 248 -8.05 24.32 -15.00
CA PHE A 248 -8.64 25.60 -14.65
C PHE A 248 -8.19 26.78 -15.55
N TYR A 249 -6.97 26.73 -16.12
CA TYR A 249 -6.53 27.77 -17.07
C TYR A 249 -7.16 27.63 -18.46
N SER A 250 -7.57 26.42 -18.88
CA SER A 250 -8.25 26.21 -20.17
C SER A 250 -9.78 26.47 -20.14
N GLY A 251 -10.37 26.63 -18.95
CA GLY A 251 -11.79 26.98 -18.78
C GLY A 251 -12.13 28.46 -19.00
N SER A 252 -11.13 29.30 -19.32
CA SER A 252 -11.29 30.75 -19.49
C SER A 252 -11.23 31.20 -20.95
N VAL A 253 -11.80 30.44 -21.89
CA VAL A 253 -12.26 31.00 -23.18
C VAL A 253 -13.58 30.34 -23.58
N VAL A 254 -14.66 30.73 -22.91
CA VAL A 254 -15.92 30.88 -23.62
C VAL A 254 -15.83 32.20 -24.37
N LYS A 255 -15.51 32.14 -25.67
CA LYS A 255 -15.98 33.13 -26.64
C LYS A 255 -16.66 32.38 -27.77
N THR A 256 -17.99 32.42 -27.70
CA THR A 256 -18.94 32.04 -28.73
C THR A 256 -18.62 32.69 -30.07
N LYS A 257 -18.74 31.95 -31.18
CA LYS A 257 -19.56 32.30 -32.36
C LYS A 257 -19.42 31.22 -33.46
N ILE A 258 -20.58 30.64 -33.78
CA ILE A 258 -20.97 29.82 -34.95
C ILE A 258 -20.09 28.60 -35.23
#